data_AF-A0A8B8ZYW2-F1
#
_entry.id   AF-A0A8B8ZYW2-F1
#
_cell.length_a   1.000
_cell.length_b   1.000
_cell.length_c   1.000
_cell.angle_alpha   90.00
_cell.angle_beta   90.00
_cell.angle_gamma   90.00
#
_symmetry.space_group_name_H-M   'P 1'
#
loop_
_entity.id
_entity.type
_entity.pdbx_description
1 polymer ?
#
loop_
_entity_poly.entity_id
_entity_poly.type
_entity_poly.pdbx_seq_one_letter_code
_entity_poly.pdbx_strand_id
1 'polypeptide(L)'
;MWALCGFGYWVQGFRCFPWLALNFHLAHGLGFSPSTLQLVQNTGNLPMVAKPLLGVLSDAVCIGGAHRLPYISIGAFLQLLSWGTLAVIPVTGERFPTLMACILVSNLGASFAEVVSDALVAEFSRTQKAGSMFCFQTQCLKLDPSVIGLSKVIGQLMVLSATMFYNRFLKRIPMRRLIFGVQILYALSLLSDLFLVKQINLKLGISNEVYVLCLSALAEAIAQFKILPFTALFSSLCPYGCEGSLFAFFASSLCLSSILSGMFGVGLVSLIGVSSGDYSSLSSGIILQFIAALVPLGWISYVPVARRR
;
A
#
# COMPACT_ATOMS: atom_id res chain seq x y z
N MET A 1 -4.05 13.83 6.74
CA MET A 1 -4.46 12.47 7.13
C MET A 1 -3.43 11.41 6.72
N TRP A 2 -3.04 11.29 5.45
CA TRP A 2 -1.95 10.41 4.98
C TRP A 2 -0.60 10.63 5.66
N ALA A 3 -0.16 11.88 5.75
CA ALA A 3 1.06 12.22 6.49
C ALA A 3 0.95 11.81 7.96
N LEU A 4 -0.26 11.80 8.54
CA LEU A 4 -0.51 11.50 9.94
C LEU A 4 -0.53 10.00 10.21
N CYS A 5 -1.16 9.19 9.35
CA CYS A 5 -1.06 7.72 9.38
C CYS A 5 0.37 7.25 9.06
N GLY A 6 0.99 7.79 8.01
CA GLY A 6 2.36 7.45 7.62
C GLY A 6 3.36 7.80 8.72
N PHE A 7 3.23 8.98 9.32
CA PHE A 7 4.02 9.37 10.49
C PHE A 7 3.71 8.50 11.71
N GLY A 8 2.46 8.11 11.93
CA GLY A 8 2.06 7.18 12.99
C GLY A 8 2.77 5.82 12.89
N TYR A 9 2.72 5.17 11.73
CA TYR A 9 3.43 3.90 11.50
C TYR A 9 4.95 4.07 11.57
N TRP A 10 5.47 5.20 11.09
CA TRP A 10 6.89 5.52 11.18
C TRP A 10 7.35 5.63 12.63
N VAL A 11 6.63 6.40 13.46
CA VAL A 11 6.89 6.54 14.90
C VAL A 11 6.78 5.19 15.62
N GLN A 12 5.82 4.33 15.24
CA GLN A 12 5.72 2.97 15.78
C GLN A 12 6.91 2.10 15.41
N GLY A 13 7.45 2.22 14.19
CA GLY A 13 8.68 1.54 13.78
C GLY A 13 9.89 1.95 14.65
N PHE A 14 9.95 3.22 15.05
CA PHE A 14 10.98 3.73 15.95
C PHE A 14 10.91 3.18 17.39
N ARG A 15 9.78 2.59 17.81
CA ARG A 15 9.62 1.96 19.13
C ARG A 15 10.64 0.85 19.40
N CYS A 16 11.19 0.22 18.35
CA CYS A 16 12.22 -0.80 18.48
C CYS A 16 13.49 -0.28 19.18
N PHE A 17 13.84 1.00 18.99
CA PHE A 17 15.06 1.58 19.58
C PHE A 17 14.96 1.72 21.11
N PRO A 18 13.94 2.40 21.69
CA PRO A 18 13.78 2.45 23.14
C PRO A 18 13.57 1.06 23.76
N TRP A 19 12.88 0.16 23.06
CA TRP A 19 12.66 -1.21 23.54
C TRP A 19 13.97 -2.00 23.65
N LEU A 20 14.85 -1.88 22.66
CA LEU A 20 16.18 -2.49 22.69
C LEU A 20 17.03 -1.91 23.82
N ALA A 21 17.07 -0.58 23.95
CA ALA A 21 17.81 0.10 25.01
C ALA A 21 17.34 -0.32 26.41
N LEU A 22 16.03 -0.42 26.60
CA LEU A 22 15.42 -0.91 27.83
C LEU A 22 15.85 -2.36 28.13
N ASN A 23 15.84 -3.25 27.13
CA ASN A 23 16.29 -4.63 27.31
C ASN A 23 17.76 -4.73 27.71
N PHE A 24 18.63 -3.91 27.11
CA PHE A 24 20.03 -3.83 27.53
C PHE A 24 20.17 -3.34 28.96
N HIS A 25 19.40 -2.33 29.38
CA HIS A 25 19.40 -1.81 30.75
C HIS A 25 18.90 -2.85 31.76
N LEU A 26 17.83 -3.57 31.45
CA LEU A 26 17.28 -4.63 32.30
C LEU A 26 18.26 -5.81 32.44
N ALA A 27 18.94 -6.20 31.35
CA ALA A 27 19.89 -7.30 31.35
C ALA A 27 21.23 -6.94 32.02
N HIS A 28 21.84 -5.82 31.65
CA HIS A 28 23.21 -5.46 32.06
C HIS A 28 23.25 -4.47 33.21
N GLY A 29 22.26 -3.57 33.33
CA GLY A 29 22.18 -2.58 34.41
C GLY A 29 21.58 -3.14 35.69
N LEU A 30 20.51 -3.93 35.58
CA LEU A 30 19.81 -4.55 36.72
C LEU A 30 20.17 -6.03 36.95
N GLY A 31 20.94 -6.64 36.04
CA GLY A 31 21.41 -8.02 36.18
C GLY A 31 20.31 -9.08 36.15
N PHE A 32 19.17 -8.81 35.51
CA PHE A 32 18.05 -9.74 35.49
C PHE A 32 18.38 -11.03 34.74
N SER A 33 17.93 -12.15 35.31
CA SER A 33 18.00 -13.46 34.65
C SER A 33 17.15 -13.45 33.37
N PRO A 34 17.51 -14.23 32.33
CA PRO A 34 16.79 -14.24 31.06
C PRO A 34 15.31 -14.62 31.20
N SER A 35 14.95 -15.45 32.19
CA SER A 35 13.56 -15.80 32.49
C SER A 35 12.78 -14.66 33.14
N THR A 36 13.39 -13.92 34.07
CA THR A 36 12.79 -12.71 34.65
C THR A 36 12.58 -11.62 33.60
N LEU A 37 13.54 -11.45 32.69
CA LEU A 37 13.47 -10.48 31.61
C LEU A 37 12.35 -10.82 30.62
N GLN A 38 12.21 -12.09 30.23
CA GLN A 38 11.08 -12.55 29.41
C GLN A 38 9.73 -12.35 30.10
N LEU A 39 9.64 -12.61 31.41
CA LEU A 39 8.43 -12.37 32.18
C LEU A 39 8.03 -10.89 32.13
N VAL A 40 8.99 -9.98 32.37
CA VAL A 40 8.76 -8.53 32.32
C VAL A 40 8.30 -8.06 30.94
N GLN A 41 8.92 -8.58 29.89
CA GLN A 41 8.54 -8.26 28.51
C GLN A 41 7.13 -8.75 28.17
N ASN A 42 6.80 -9.98 28.55
CA ASN A 42 5.49 -10.58 28.26
C ASN A 42 4.39 -9.90 29.06
N THR A 43 4.62 -9.59 30.33
CA THR A 43 3.70 -8.80 31.14
C THR A 43 3.54 -7.39 30.59
N GLY A 44 4.64 -6.74 30.16
CA GLY A 44 4.61 -5.42 29.54
C GLY A 44 3.81 -5.39 28.22
N ASN A 45 3.81 -6.48 27.45
CA ASN A 45 3.10 -6.58 26.17
C ASN A 45 1.61 -6.95 26.31
N LEU A 46 1.15 -7.31 27.51
CA LEU A 46 -0.24 -7.73 27.78
C LEU A 46 -1.31 -6.73 27.27
N PRO A 47 -1.12 -5.39 27.37
CA PRO A 47 -2.06 -4.42 26.80
C PRO A 47 -2.27 -4.52 25.28
N MET A 48 -1.31 -5.10 24.54
CA MET A 48 -1.46 -5.31 23.09
C MET A 48 -2.46 -6.43 22.76
N VAL A 49 -2.84 -7.26 23.73
CA VAL A 49 -3.88 -8.30 23.53
C VAL A 49 -5.28 -7.68 23.48
N ALA A 50 -5.49 -6.51 24.12
CA ALA A 50 -6.77 -5.83 24.18
C ALA A 50 -7.17 -5.10 22.87
N LYS A 51 -6.37 -5.23 21.79
CA LYS A 51 -6.63 -4.59 20.48
C LYS A 51 -8.07 -4.74 19.97
N PRO A 52 -8.72 -5.93 20.03
CA PRO A 52 -10.11 -6.06 19.57
C PRO A 52 -11.09 -5.19 20.37
N LEU A 53 -10.90 -5.11 21.70
CA LEU A 53 -11.74 -4.29 22.58
C LEU A 53 -11.54 -2.80 22.31
N LEU A 54 -10.30 -2.38 22.08
CA LEU A 54 -9.97 -1.00 21.72
C LEU A 54 -10.53 -0.61 20.34
N GLY A 55 -10.57 -1.56 19.41
CA GLY A 55 -11.20 -1.38 18.10
C GLY A 55 -12.67 -1.08 18.22
N VAL A 56 -13.41 -1.94 18.93
CA VAL A 56 -14.84 -1.74 19.22
C VAL A 56 -15.09 -0.42 19.94
N LEU A 57 -14.24 -0.06 20.92
CA LEU A 57 -14.36 1.20 21.64
C LEU A 57 -14.18 2.42 20.73
N SER A 58 -13.20 2.38 19.83
CA SER A 58 -12.95 3.46 18.86
C SER A 58 -14.03 3.59 17.79
N ASP A 59 -14.76 2.50 17.52
CA ASP A 59 -15.89 2.50 16.60
C ASP A 59 -17.19 2.96 17.29
N ALA A 60 -17.40 2.62 18.55
CA ALA A 60 -18.63 2.89 19.29
C ALA A 60 -18.73 4.31 19.87
N VAL A 61 -17.59 4.94 20.20
CA VAL A 61 -17.57 6.24 20.89
C VAL A 61 -16.94 7.31 20.01
N CYS A 62 -17.67 8.41 19.80
CA CYS A 62 -17.16 9.58 19.08
C CYS A 62 -16.70 10.62 20.11
N ILE A 63 -15.45 11.07 20.02
CA ILE A 63 -14.95 12.17 20.86
C ILE A 63 -14.93 13.45 20.01
N GLY A 64 -15.77 14.42 20.37
CA GLY A 64 -15.81 15.73 19.68
C GLY A 64 -16.25 15.67 18.21
N GLY A 65 -17.06 14.68 17.81
CA GLY A 65 -17.55 14.51 16.44
C GLY A 65 -16.58 13.84 15.48
N ALA A 66 -15.38 13.43 15.93
CA ALA A 66 -14.40 12.69 15.12
C ALA A 66 -14.16 11.28 15.70
N HIS A 67 -14.22 10.25 14.84
CA HIS A 67 -14.06 8.85 15.27
C HIS A 67 -12.60 8.38 15.43
N ARG A 68 -11.64 9.03 14.76
CA ARG A 68 -10.28 8.44 14.58
C ARG A 68 -9.16 9.33 15.13
N LEU A 69 -9.16 10.60 14.73
CA LEU A 69 -8.13 11.56 15.13
C LEU A 69 -7.92 11.71 16.65
N PRO A 70 -8.97 11.78 17.51
CA PRO A 70 -8.77 11.96 18.95
C PRO A 70 -8.10 10.76 19.61
N TYR A 71 -8.40 9.53 19.17
CA TYR A 71 -7.81 8.31 19.72
C TYR A 71 -6.32 8.17 19.36
N ILE A 72 -5.90 8.62 18.17
CA ILE A 72 -4.48 8.68 17.80
C ILE A 72 -3.73 9.65 18.72
N SER A 73 -4.30 10.84 18.95
CA SER A 73 -3.70 11.84 19.85
C SER A 73 -3.59 11.34 21.29
N ILE A 74 -4.61 10.65 21.80
CA ILE A 74 -4.58 10.03 23.13
C ILE A 74 -3.48 8.96 23.21
N GLY A 75 -3.40 8.08 22.20
CA GLY A 75 -2.36 7.04 22.14
C GLY A 75 -0.95 7.63 22.07
N ALA A 76 -0.74 8.71 21.32
CA ALA A 76 0.53 9.42 21.23
C ALA A 76 0.90 10.12 22.54
N PHE A 77 -0.07 10.73 23.21
CA PHE A 77 0.14 11.41 24.49
C PHE A 77 0.54 10.43 25.61
N LEU A 78 -0.13 9.27 25.68
CA LEU A 78 0.23 8.21 26.63
C LEU A 78 1.66 7.69 26.40
N GLN A 79 2.08 7.55 25.14
CA GLN A 79 3.45 7.14 24.79
C GLN A 79 4.49 8.21 25.14
N LEU A 80 4.18 9.49 24.92
CA LEU A 80 5.08 10.59 25.30
C LEU A 80 5.26 10.66 26.82
N LEU A 81 4.18 10.49 27.58
CA LEU A 81 4.25 10.44 29.04
C LEU A 81 5.09 9.26 29.52
N SER A 82 4.90 8.06 28.97
CA SER A 82 5.60 6.85 29.43
C SER A 82 7.09 6.85 29.11
N TRP A 83 7.48 7.25 27.90
CA TRP A 83 8.91 7.32 27.54
C TRP A 83 9.58 8.56 28.13
N GLY A 84 8.84 9.66 28.29
CA GLY A 84 9.32 10.87 28.94
C GLY A 84 9.65 10.66 30.41
N THR A 85 8.82 9.93 31.16
CA THR A 85 9.12 9.58 32.55
C THR A 85 10.31 8.63 32.67
N LEU A 86 10.45 7.66 31.76
CA LEU A 86 11.61 6.76 31.72
C LEU A 86 12.93 7.48 31.37
N ALA A 87 12.87 8.59 30.64
CA ALA A 87 14.06 9.38 30.29
C ALA A 87 14.56 10.26 31.45
N VAL A 88 13.66 10.75 32.31
CA VAL A 88 13.98 11.69 33.41
C VAL A 88 14.32 10.96 34.70
N ILE A 89 13.72 9.78 34.94
CA ILE A 89 13.85 9.06 36.20
C ILE A 89 14.97 8.01 36.08
N PRO A 90 16.08 8.11 36.84
CA PRO A 90 17.09 7.06 36.84
C PRO A 90 16.47 5.76 37.37
N VAL A 91 16.49 4.75 36.51
CA VAL A 91 15.92 3.43 36.77
C VAL A 91 16.88 2.64 37.67
N THR A 92 16.69 2.77 38.97
CA THR A 92 17.35 1.96 40.02
C THR A 92 16.45 0.79 40.45
N GLY A 93 17.05 -0.28 41.00
CA GLY A 93 16.35 -1.54 41.34
C GLY A 93 15.11 -1.38 42.23
N GLU A 94 15.09 -0.35 43.09
CA GLU A 94 13.96 0.00 43.99
C GLU A 94 12.70 0.51 43.25
N ARG A 95 12.82 0.95 41.98
CA ARG A 95 11.73 1.59 41.21
C ARG A 95 11.12 0.69 40.14
N PHE A 96 11.34 -0.61 40.21
CA PHE A 96 10.81 -1.61 39.27
C PHE A 96 9.29 -1.51 39.00
N PRO A 97 8.40 -1.27 39.99
CA PRO A 97 6.96 -1.13 39.74
C PRO A 97 6.62 0.09 38.86
N THR A 98 7.34 1.20 39.02
CA THR A 98 7.13 2.41 38.20
C THR A 98 7.60 2.21 36.77
N LEU A 99 8.68 1.46 36.56
CA LEU A 99 9.13 1.05 35.23
C LEU A 99 8.10 0.14 34.55
N MET A 100 7.57 -0.85 35.27
CA MET A 100 6.52 -1.73 34.74
C MET A 100 5.25 -0.95 34.38
N ALA A 101 4.82 -0.02 35.24
CA ALA A 101 3.67 0.85 34.96
C ALA A 101 3.90 1.70 33.70
N CYS A 102 5.09 2.28 33.52
CA CYS A 102 5.41 3.06 32.32
C CYS A 102 5.39 2.20 31.05
N ILE A 103 5.92 0.98 31.09
CA ILE A 103 5.88 0.04 29.96
C ILE A 103 4.44 -0.32 29.59
N LEU A 104 3.60 -0.64 30.59
CA LEU A 104 2.20 -0.97 30.38
C LEU A 104 1.42 0.20 29.77
N VAL A 105 1.59 1.41 30.31
CA VAL A 105 0.96 2.62 29.78
C VAL A 105 1.44 2.91 28.35
N SER A 106 2.73 2.72 28.07
CA SER A 106 3.28 2.87 26.72
C SER A 106 2.65 1.90 25.73
N ASN A 107 2.57 0.62 26.09
CA ASN A 107 2.05 -0.42 25.20
C ASN A 107 0.53 -0.31 25.03
N LEU A 108 -0.19 0.22 26.03
CA LEU A 108 -1.59 0.59 25.91
C LEU A 108 -1.77 1.74 24.90
N GLY A 109 -0.97 2.81 25.02
CA GLY A 109 -0.99 3.94 24.08
C GLY A 109 -0.64 3.54 22.65
N ALA A 110 0.34 2.64 22.49
CA ALA A 110 0.70 2.07 21.18
C ALA A 110 -0.45 1.24 20.58
N SER A 111 -1.14 0.43 21.40
CA SER A 111 -2.30 -0.36 20.99
C SER A 111 -3.43 0.51 20.44
N PHE A 112 -3.74 1.64 21.10
CA PHE A 112 -4.71 2.62 20.60
C PHE A 112 -4.30 3.24 19.25
N ALA A 113 -3.04 3.66 19.12
CA ALA A 113 -2.55 4.27 17.89
C ALA A 113 -2.53 3.29 16.72
N GLU A 114 -2.18 2.02 16.96
CA GLU A 114 -2.11 0.97 15.94
C GLU A 114 -3.50 0.59 15.43
N VAL A 115 -4.45 0.28 16.32
CA VAL A 115 -5.81 -0.14 15.95
C VAL A 115 -6.54 0.93 15.14
N VAL A 116 -6.38 2.20 15.51
CA VAL A 116 -7.03 3.31 14.81
C VAL A 116 -6.34 3.60 13.48
N SER A 117 -5.02 3.40 13.39
CA SER A 117 -4.29 3.48 12.12
C SER A 117 -4.72 2.37 11.16
N ASP A 118 -4.89 1.14 11.65
CA ASP A 118 -5.37 0.00 10.87
C ASP A 118 -6.82 0.23 10.38
N ALA A 119 -7.69 0.75 11.25
CA ALA A 119 -9.06 1.11 10.89
C ALA A 119 -9.10 2.21 9.82
N LEU A 120 -8.24 3.23 9.93
CA LEU A 120 -8.09 4.28 8.92
C LEU A 120 -7.61 3.73 7.60
N VAL A 121 -6.57 2.88 7.59
CA VAL A 121 -6.07 2.22 6.38
C VAL A 121 -7.16 1.35 5.74
N ALA A 122 -7.98 0.66 6.53
CA ALA A 122 -9.10 -0.14 6.03
C ALA A 122 -10.23 0.71 5.42
N GLU A 123 -10.59 1.82 6.06
CA GLU A 123 -11.57 2.78 5.55
C GLU A 123 -11.09 3.46 4.27
N PHE A 124 -9.81 3.81 4.20
CA PHE A 124 -9.19 4.33 2.99
C PHE A 124 -9.02 3.29 1.90
N SER A 125 -8.73 2.04 2.24
CA SER A 125 -8.68 0.96 1.25
C SER A 125 -10.03 0.74 0.57
N ARG A 126 -11.14 1.05 1.26
CA ARG A 126 -12.48 1.04 0.66
C ARG A 126 -12.70 2.21 -0.30
N THR A 127 -12.21 3.40 0.02
CA THR A 127 -12.32 4.57 -0.87
C THR A 127 -11.32 4.53 -2.03
N GLN A 128 -10.11 4.01 -1.85
CA GLN A 128 -9.15 3.77 -2.95
C GLN A 128 -9.59 2.65 -3.91
N LYS A 129 -10.35 1.65 -3.42
CA LYS A 129 -10.97 0.65 -4.30
C LYS A 129 -12.02 1.26 -5.25
N ALA A 130 -12.51 2.46 -4.96
CA ALA A 130 -13.42 3.21 -5.80
C ALA A 130 -12.66 4.19 -6.71
N GLY A 131 -11.86 3.65 -7.65
CA GLY A 131 -11.37 4.45 -8.77
C GLY A 131 -12.55 5.01 -9.57
N SER A 132 -12.39 6.15 -10.25
CA SER A 132 -13.44 6.75 -11.09
C SER A 132 -14.05 5.74 -12.08
N MET A 133 -13.24 4.81 -12.59
CA MET A 133 -13.67 3.71 -13.45
C MET A 133 -14.53 2.67 -12.72
N PHE A 134 -14.23 2.35 -11.46
CA PHE A 134 -15.04 1.46 -10.63
C PHE A 134 -16.41 2.09 -10.31
N CYS A 135 -16.43 3.38 -9.97
CA CYS A 135 -17.68 4.10 -9.75
C CYS A 135 -18.50 4.20 -11.04
N PHE A 136 -17.85 4.43 -12.19
CA PHE A 136 -18.52 4.42 -13.49
C PHE A 136 -19.15 3.03 -13.79
N GLN A 137 -18.42 1.94 -13.55
CA GLN A 137 -18.93 0.57 -13.75
C GLN A 137 -20.12 0.23 -12.83
N THR A 138 -20.10 0.68 -11.58
CA THR A 138 -21.17 0.37 -10.61
C THR A 138 -22.36 1.32 -10.70
N GLN A 139 -22.14 2.63 -10.87
CA GLN A 139 -23.20 3.65 -10.85
C GLN A 139 -23.81 3.91 -12.22
N CYS A 140 -23.00 4.01 -13.29
CA CYS A 140 -23.49 4.30 -14.63
C CYS A 140 -23.86 3.03 -15.39
N LEU A 141 -22.97 2.03 -15.38
CA LEU A 141 -23.20 0.76 -16.08
C LEU A 141 -24.07 -0.22 -15.26
N LYS A 142 -24.31 0.08 -13.97
CA LYS A 142 -25.11 -0.75 -13.04
C LYS A 142 -24.66 -2.20 -12.97
N LEU A 143 -23.35 -2.43 -13.11
CA LEU A 143 -22.77 -3.76 -13.00
C LEU A 143 -22.71 -4.18 -11.55
N ASP A 144 -23.03 -5.45 -11.29
CA ASP A 144 -22.89 -6.02 -9.96
C ASP A 144 -21.41 -5.99 -9.53
N PRO A 145 -21.11 -5.56 -8.29
CA PRO A 145 -19.74 -5.58 -7.76
C PRO A 145 -19.08 -6.96 -7.79
N SER A 146 -19.88 -8.04 -7.83
CA SER A 146 -19.40 -9.42 -7.99
C SER A 146 -18.74 -9.65 -9.35
N VAL A 147 -19.27 -9.08 -10.44
CA VAL A 147 -18.70 -9.20 -11.80
C VAL A 147 -17.35 -8.49 -11.87
N ILE A 148 -17.26 -7.31 -11.26
CA ILE A 148 -15.99 -6.56 -11.18
C ILE A 148 -15.00 -7.31 -10.26
N GLY A 149 -15.47 -7.93 -9.19
CA GLY A 149 -14.64 -8.80 -8.36
C GLY A 149 -14.09 -10.01 -9.13
N LEU A 150 -14.94 -10.65 -9.93
CA LEU A 150 -14.57 -11.80 -10.76
C LEU A 150 -13.55 -11.41 -11.83
N SER A 151 -13.71 -10.24 -12.48
CA SER A 151 -12.75 -9.75 -13.46
C SER A 151 -11.34 -9.62 -12.87
N LYS A 152 -11.22 -9.18 -11.60
CA LYS A 152 -9.92 -9.12 -10.90
C LYS A 152 -9.31 -10.50 -10.69
N VAL A 153 -10.11 -11.50 -10.31
CA VAL A 153 -9.63 -12.88 -10.14
C VAL A 153 -9.14 -13.44 -11.47
N ILE A 154 -9.90 -13.22 -12.55
CA ILE A 154 -9.50 -13.62 -13.91
C ILE A 154 -8.23 -12.90 -14.33
N GLY A 155 -8.10 -11.61 -14.01
CA GLY A 155 -6.88 -10.82 -14.18
C GLY A 155 -5.67 -11.48 -13.52
N GLN A 156 -5.78 -11.91 -12.25
CA GLN A 156 -4.70 -12.61 -11.54
C GLN A 156 -4.33 -13.95 -12.18
N LEU A 157 -5.31 -14.73 -12.64
CA LEU A 157 -5.05 -15.96 -13.39
C LEU A 157 -4.32 -15.69 -14.71
N MET A 158 -4.68 -14.61 -15.40
CA MET A 158 -3.98 -14.16 -16.62
C MET A 158 -2.55 -13.69 -16.33
N VAL A 159 -2.28 -13.03 -15.20
CA VAL A 159 -0.91 -12.68 -14.80
C VAL A 159 -0.07 -13.93 -14.58
N LEU A 160 -0.64 -14.94 -13.91
CA LEU A 160 0.04 -16.22 -13.68
C LEU A 160 0.39 -16.90 -15.02
N SER A 161 -0.58 -17.00 -15.94
CA SER A 161 -0.36 -17.62 -17.25
C SER A 161 0.62 -16.82 -18.11
N ALA A 162 0.55 -15.48 -18.11
CA ALA A 162 1.49 -14.60 -18.79
C ALA A 162 2.92 -14.74 -18.23
N THR A 163 3.06 -14.91 -16.91
CA THR A 163 4.36 -15.16 -16.25
C THR A 163 4.96 -16.50 -16.68
N MET A 164 4.15 -17.55 -16.78
CA MET A 164 4.60 -18.86 -17.29
C MET A 164 5.02 -18.76 -18.76
N PHE A 165 4.23 -18.04 -19.57
CA PHE A 165 4.55 -17.77 -20.97
C PHE A 165 5.85 -16.98 -21.11
N TYR A 166 6.09 -16.00 -20.23
CA TYR A 166 7.33 -15.24 -20.19
C TYR A 166 8.54 -16.11 -19.90
N ASN A 167 8.44 -16.98 -18.89
CA ASN A 167 9.52 -17.87 -18.49
C ASN A 167 9.89 -18.86 -19.61
N ARG A 168 8.90 -19.32 -20.40
CA ARG A 168 9.11 -20.31 -21.46
C ARG A 168 9.58 -19.71 -22.79
N PHE A 169 9.00 -18.59 -23.22
CA PHE A 169 9.21 -18.04 -24.58
C PHE A 169 9.80 -16.64 -24.60
N LEU A 170 9.25 -15.71 -23.80
CA LEU A 170 9.62 -14.29 -23.91
C LEU A 170 11.04 -14.00 -23.40
N LYS A 171 11.60 -14.87 -22.54
CA LYS A 171 13.03 -14.85 -22.18
C LYS A 171 13.97 -14.94 -23.39
N ARG A 172 13.53 -15.37 -24.58
CA ARG A 172 14.40 -15.39 -25.78
C ARG A 172 14.54 -14.01 -26.45
N ILE A 173 13.61 -13.10 -26.20
CA ILE A 173 13.54 -11.78 -26.84
C ILE A 173 14.48 -10.80 -26.10
N PRO A 174 15.16 -9.86 -26.78
CA PRO A 174 15.93 -8.81 -26.10
C PRO A 174 15.02 -7.93 -25.23
N MET A 175 15.44 -7.66 -23.98
CA MET A 175 14.63 -6.96 -22.96
C MET A 175 14.05 -5.63 -23.45
N ARG A 176 14.80 -4.84 -24.22
CA ARG A 176 14.32 -3.57 -24.76
C ARG A 176 13.10 -3.73 -25.67
N ARG A 177 13.09 -4.74 -26.57
CA ARG A 177 11.95 -4.99 -27.46
C ARG A 177 10.75 -5.52 -26.67
N LEU A 178 11.00 -6.32 -25.65
CA LEU A 178 9.96 -6.85 -24.78
C LEU A 178 9.28 -5.73 -23.99
N ILE A 179 10.06 -4.88 -23.32
CA ILE A 179 9.55 -3.70 -22.58
C ILE A 179 8.76 -2.78 -23.51
N PHE A 180 9.28 -2.52 -24.72
CA PHE A 180 8.60 -1.71 -25.73
C PHE A 180 7.22 -2.30 -26.10
N GLY A 181 7.18 -3.60 -26.42
CA GLY A 181 5.94 -4.28 -26.79
C GLY A 181 4.91 -4.30 -25.66
N VAL A 182 5.34 -4.61 -24.43
CA VAL A 182 4.45 -4.63 -23.25
C VAL A 182 3.91 -3.24 -22.93
N GLN A 183 4.73 -2.19 -23.07
CA GLN A 183 4.30 -0.82 -22.82
C GLN A 183 3.28 -0.33 -23.87
N ILE A 184 3.45 -0.70 -25.14
CA ILE A 184 2.45 -0.42 -26.19
C ILE A 184 1.15 -1.19 -25.89
N LEU A 185 1.25 -2.47 -25.56
CA LEU A 185 0.09 -3.29 -25.23
C LEU A 185 -0.67 -2.72 -24.02
N TYR A 186 0.05 -2.22 -23.02
CA TYR A 186 -0.52 -1.52 -21.88
C TYR A 186 -1.27 -0.25 -22.30
N ALA A 187 -0.67 0.60 -23.12
CA ALA A 187 -1.34 1.80 -23.63
C ALA A 187 -2.63 1.45 -24.42
N LEU A 188 -2.58 0.43 -25.28
CA LEU A 188 -3.76 -0.06 -26.01
C LEU A 188 -4.86 -0.59 -25.08
N SER A 189 -4.49 -1.28 -24.00
CA SER A 189 -5.45 -1.75 -23.00
C SER A 189 -6.15 -0.60 -22.27
N LEU A 190 -5.46 0.50 -21.97
CA LEU A 190 -6.07 1.71 -21.40
C LEU A 190 -7.00 2.41 -22.41
N LEU A 191 -6.64 2.40 -23.70
CA LEU A 191 -7.53 2.92 -24.73
C LEU A 191 -8.82 2.09 -24.84
N SER A 192 -8.79 0.79 -24.51
CA SER A 192 -10.00 -0.05 -24.49
C SER A 192 -11.02 0.42 -23.45
N ASP A 193 -10.58 0.99 -22.32
CA ASP A 193 -11.51 1.58 -21.33
C ASP A 193 -12.34 2.73 -21.93
N LEU A 194 -11.80 3.46 -22.91
CA LEU A 194 -12.54 4.49 -23.66
C LEU A 194 -13.67 3.90 -24.52
N PHE A 195 -13.49 2.69 -25.06
CA PHE A 195 -14.55 1.99 -25.79
C PHE A 195 -15.71 1.62 -24.87
N LEU A 196 -15.41 1.24 -23.63
CA LEU A 196 -16.42 0.98 -22.60
C LEU A 196 -17.15 2.27 -22.19
N VAL A 197 -16.43 3.36 -21.93
CA VAL A 197 -17.05 4.64 -21.53
C VAL A 197 -17.96 5.19 -22.63
N LYS A 198 -17.55 5.10 -23.90
CA LYS A 198 -18.38 5.52 -25.05
C LYS A 198 -19.46 4.50 -25.45
N GLN A 199 -19.57 3.38 -24.73
CA GLN A 199 -20.49 2.28 -25.02
C GLN A 199 -20.44 1.78 -26.48
N ILE A 200 -19.27 1.86 -27.12
CA ILE A 200 -19.06 1.32 -28.48
C ILE A 200 -19.26 -0.21 -28.48
N ASN A 201 -19.03 -0.85 -27.33
CA ASN A 201 -19.19 -2.28 -27.10
C ASN A 201 -20.62 -2.76 -27.43
N LEU A 202 -21.63 -1.97 -27.09
CA LEU A 202 -23.02 -2.29 -27.41
C LEU A 202 -23.31 -2.20 -28.91
N LYS A 203 -22.65 -1.27 -29.62
CA LYS A 203 -22.73 -1.19 -31.10
C LYS A 203 -22.09 -2.41 -31.78
N LEU A 204 -21.13 -3.05 -31.12
CA LEU A 204 -20.50 -4.30 -31.54
C LEU A 204 -21.26 -5.55 -31.07
N GLY A 205 -22.38 -5.39 -30.36
CA GLY A 205 -23.19 -6.50 -29.83
C GLY A 205 -22.61 -7.19 -28.59
N ILE A 206 -21.60 -6.60 -27.93
CA ILE A 206 -20.96 -7.17 -26.73
C ILE A 206 -21.62 -6.57 -25.48
N SER A 207 -22.07 -7.43 -24.56
CA SER A 207 -22.61 -6.99 -23.27
C SER A 207 -21.52 -6.35 -22.40
N ASN A 208 -21.88 -5.32 -21.63
CA ASN A 208 -20.97 -4.60 -20.73
C ASN A 208 -20.33 -5.53 -19.69
N GLU A 209 -21.07 -6.53 -19.21
CA GLU A 209 -20.56 -7.53 -18.25
C GLU A 209 -19.39 -8.33 -18.85
N VAL A 210 -19.60 -8.91 -20.04
CA VAL A 210 -18.59 -9.72 -20.74
C VAL A 210 -17.38 -8.87 -21.09
N TYR A 211 -17.61 -7.61 -21.49
CA TYR A 211 -16.53 -6.69 -21.79
C TYR A 211 -15.66 -6.40 -20.56
N VAL A 212 -16.27 -6.05 -19.43
CA VAL A 212 -15.54 -5.79 -18.19
C VAL A 212 -14.81 -7.04 -17.69
N LEU A 213 -15.47 -8.19 -17.77
CA LEU A 213 -14.91 -9.48 -17.33
C LEU A 213 -13.66 -9.85 -18.13
N CYS A 214 -13.62 -9.57 -19.44
CA CYS A 214 -12.49 -9.91 -20.30
C CYS A 214 -11.45 -8.78 -20.43
N LEU A 215 -11.86 -7.60 -20.87
CA LEU A 215 -10.94 -6.54 -21.27
C LEU A 215 -10.41 -5.74 -20.08
N SER A 216 -11.23 -5.45 -19.06
CA SER A 216 -10.70 -4.85 -17.83
C SER A 216 -9.77 -5.81 -17.09
N ALA A 217 -10.09 -7.11 -17.08
CA ALA A 217 -9.19 -8.13 -16.55
C ALA A 217 -7.86 -8.19 -17.34
N LEU A 218 -7.90 -8.08 -18.66
CA LEU A 218 -6.71 -8.06 -19.51
C LEU A 218 -5.85 -6.83 -19.24
N ALA A 219 -6.46 -5.65 -19.12
CA ALA A 219 -5.76 -4.40 -18.79
C ALA A 219 -5.04 -4.50 -17.44
N GLU A 220 -5.71 -5.01 -16.41
CA GLU A 220 -5.09 -5.27 -15.10
C GLU A 220 -3.94 -6.28 -15.20
N ALA A 221 -4.13 -7.35 -15.98
CA ALA A 221 -3.11 -8.37 -16.16
C ALA A 221 -1.84 -7.81 -16.83
N ILE A 222 -2.00 -7.00 -17.87
CA ILE A 222 -0.88 -6.34 -18.55
C ILE A 222 -0.18 -5.34 -17.61
N ALA A 223 -0.95 -4.58 -16.81
CA ALA A 223 -0.40 -3.61 -15.87
C ALA A 223 0.52 -4.26 -14.83
N GLN A 224 0.11 -5.39 -14.27
CA GLN A 224 0.90 -6.20 -13.34
C GLN A 224 2.09 -6.87 -14.04
N PHE A 225 1.85 -7.46 -15.22
CA PHE A 225 2.89 -8.13 -15.99
C PHE A 225 4.04 -7.20 -16.38
N LYS A 226 3.78 -5.91 -16.62
CA LYS A 226 4.82 -4.91 -16.92
C LYS A 226 5.95 -4.89 -15.90
N ILE A 227 5.65 -5.09 -14.61
CA ILE A 227 6.65 -4.98 -13.54
C ILE A 227 7.68 -6.12 -13.63
N LEU A 228 7.25 -7.31 -14.08
CA LEU A 228 8.06 -8.53 -14.12
C LEU A 228 9.35 -8.44 -14.97
N PRO A 229 9.33 -8.03 -16.26
CA PRO A 229 10.56 -7.91 -17.04
C PRO A 229 11.49 -6.81 -16.50
N PHE A 230 10.94 -5.75 -15.91
CA PHE A 230 11.73 -4.70 -15.28
C PHE A 230 12.44 -5.18 -14.02
N THR A 231 11.76 -5.93 -13.14
CA THR A 231 12.38 -6.51 -11.94
C THR A 231 13.44 -7.54 -12.32
N ALA A 232 13.20 -8.36 -13.35
CA ALA A 232 14.18 -9.31 -13.87
C ALA A 232 15.42 -8.62 -14.48
N LEU A 233 15.24 -7.49 -15.17
CA LEU A 233 16.36 -6.69 -15.67
C LEU A 233 17.12 -6.06 -14.51
N PHE A 234 16.42 -5.46 -13.54
CA PHE A 234 17.02 -4.83 -12.38
C PHE A 234 17.84 -5.82 -11.56
N SER A 235 17.32 -7.02 -11.32
CA SER A 235 18.03 -8.08 -10.60
C SER A 235 19.32 -8.51 -11.31
N SER A 236 19.32 -8.52 -12.65
CA SER A 236 20.53 -8.85 -13.43
C SER A 236 21.62 -7.77 -13.40
N LEU A 237 21.27 -6.55 -12.99
CA LEU A 237 22.20 -5.41 -12.88
C LEU A 237 22.76 -5.25 -11.46
N CYS A 238 22.17 -5.91 -10.45
CA CYS A 238 22.62 -5.82 -9.07
C CYS A 238 24.01 -6.47 -8.90
N PRO A 239 25.00 -5.77 -8.32
CA PRO A 239 26.27 -6.37 -7.95
C PRO A 239 26.09 -7.33 -6.75
N TYR A 240 26.91 -8.39 -6.75
CA TYR A 240 26.93 -9.38 -5.68
C TYR A 240 27.17 -8.73 -4.32
N GLY A 241 26.37 -9.10 -3.33
CA GLY A 241 26.45 -8.59 -1.96
C GLY A 241 25.64 -7.33 -1.66
N CYS A 242 25.10 -6.64 -2.67
CA CYS A 242 24.25 -5.45 -2.48
C CYS A 242 22.78 -5.64 -2.91
N GLU A 243 22.39 -6.84 -3.34
CA GLU A 243 21.06 -7.14 -3.90
C GLU A 243 19.91 -6.69 -3.01
N GLY A 244 19.98 -6.98 -1.70
CA GLY A 244 18.94 -6.60 -0.75
C GLY A 244 18.73 -5.09 -0.65
N SER A 245 19.82 -4.32 -0.63
CA SER A 245 19.76 -2.85 -0.56
C SER A 245 19.17 -2.22 -1.83
N LEU A 246 19.53 -2.75 -3.00
CA LEU A 246 19.03 -2.27 -4.29
C LEU A 246 17.56 -2.66 -4.48
N PHE A 247 17.16 -3.87 -4.07
CA PHE A 247 15.76 -4.27 -4.10
C PHE A 247 14.91 -3.47 -3.11
N ALA A 248 15.42 -3.15 -1.91
CA ALA A 248 14.73 -2.27 -0.97
C ALA A 248 14.56 -0.84 -1.52
N PHE A 249 15.60 -0.30 -2.17
CA PHE A 249 15.52 0.98 -2.86
C PHE A 249 14.48 0.93 -4.01
N PHE A 250 14.50 -0.12 -4.82
CA PHE A 250 13.53 -0.30 -5.91
C PHE A 250 12.09 -0.41 -5.38
N ALA A 251 11.85 -1.22 -4.35
CA ALA A 251 10.53 -1.36 -3.73
C ALA A 251 10.02 -0.05 -3.12
N SER A 252 10.88 0.69 -2.40
CA SER A 252 10.51 2.00 -1.84
C SER A 252 10.22 3.03 -2.93
N SER A 253 10.99 3.04 -4.03
CA SER A 253 10.71 3.87 -5.21
C SER A 253 9.36 3.53 -5.86
N LEU A 254 9.01 2.24 -5.96
CA LEU A 254 7.69 1.82 -6.46
C LEU A 254 6.57 2.31 -5.55
N CYS A 255 6.71 2.17 -4.23
CA CYS A 255 5.74 2.67 -3.27
C CYS A 255 5.56 4.20 -3.37
N LEU A 256 6.66 4.95 -3.43
CA LEU A 256 6.64 6.40 -3.61
C LEU A 256 5.94 6.80 -4.92
N SER A 257 6.23 6.09 -6.02
CA SER A 257 5.57 6.33 -7.32
C SER A 257 4.07 6.09 -7.27
N SER A 258 3.61 5.07 -6.52
CA SER A 258 2.20 4.76 -6.35
C SER A 258 1.47 5.86 -5.57
N ILE A 259 2.09 6.35 -4.48
CA ILE A 259 1.54 7.45 -3.68
C ILE A 259 1.43 8.73 -4.52
N LEU A 260 2.52 9.12 -5.19
CA LEU A 260 2.53 10.30 -6.05
C LEU A 260 1.50 10.17 -7.18
N SER A 261 1.45 9.01 -7.85
CA SER A 261 0.46 8.75 -8.90
C SER A 261 -0.97 8.85 -8.40
N GLY A 262 -1.25 8.38 -7.17
CA GLY A 262 -2.57 8.50 -6.55
C GLY A 262 -2.93 9.96 -6.27
N MET A 263 -2.00 10.73 -5.69
CA MET A 263 -2.21 12.16 -5.40
C MET A 263 -2.42 12.99 -6.68
N PHE A 264 -1.55 12.82 -7.67
CA PHE A 264 -1.68 13.48 -8.97
C PHE A 264 -2.95 13.03 -9.70
N GLY A 265 -3.31 11.74 -9.62
CA GLY A 265 -4.54 11.22 -10.21
C GLY A 265 -5.79 11.89 -9.64
N VAL A 266 -5.91 11.99 -8.32
CA VAL A 266 -7.04 12.68 -7.66
C VAL A 266 -7.06 14.17 -8.02
N GLY A 267 -5.91 14.84 -8.03
CA GLY A 267 -5.81 16.25 -8.42
C GLY A 267 -6.19 16.50 -9.89
N LEU A 268 -5.81 15.61 -10.81
CA LEU A 268 -6.21 15.70 -12.22
C LEU A 268 -7.71 15.46 -12.40
N VAL A 269 -8.27 14.48 -11.68
CA VAL A 269 -9.71 14.19 -11.72
C VAL A 269 -10.53 15.38 -11.21
N SER A 270 -10.08 16.07 -10.16
CA SER A 270 -10.75 17.27 -9.65
C SER A 270 -10.61 18.46 -10.61
N LEU A 271 -9.47 18.63 -11.28
CA LEU A 271 -9.27 19.67 -12.31
C LEU A 271 -10.11 19.44 -13.57
N ILE A 272 -10.29 18.18 -13.97
CA ILE A 272 -11.11 17.78 -15.12
C ILE A 272 -12.62 17.87 -14.76
N GLY A 273 -12.95 17.99 -13.47
CA GLY A 273 -14.32 18.17 -12.98
C GLY A 273 -15.14 16.88 -12.94
N VAL A 274 -14.51 15.71 -12.85
CA VAL A 274 -15.22 14.43 -12.74
C VAL A 274 -15.76 14.27 -11.32
N SER A 275 -17.08 14.16 -11.19
CA SER A 275 -17.76 13.98 -9.90
C SER A 275 -18.61 12.71 -9.92
N SER A 276 -19.04 12.23 -8.74
CA SER A 276 -19.81 10.99 -8.59
C SER A 276 -21.23 11.01 -9.21
N GLY A 277 -21.56 12.05 -9.97
CA GLY A 277 -22.79 12.19 -10.74
C GLY A 277 -22.60 12.69 -12.18
N ASP A 278 -21.39 13.10 -12.56
CA ASP A 278 -21.08 13.56 -13.92
C ASP A 278 -19.75 12.97 -14.39
N TYR A 279 -19.86 11.99 -15.30
CA TYR A 279 -18.74 11.28 -15.91
C TYR A 279 -18.49 11.71 -17.37
N SER A 280 -19.11 12.81 -17.83
CA SER A 280 -18.94 13.30 -19.21
C SER A 280 -17.46 13.54 -19.57
N SER A 281 -16.70 14.10 -18.64
CA SER A 281 -15.25 14.34 -18.78
C SER A 281 -14.38 13.12 -18.49
N LEU A 282 -14.93 11.94 -18.15
CA LEU A 282 -14.11 10.74 -17.90
C LEU A 282 -13.33 10.32 -19.16
N SER A 283 -13.91 10.52 -20.34
CA SER A 283 -13.25 10.22 -21.62
C SER A 283 -11.96 11.03 -21.83
N SER A 284 -11.92 12.30 -21.42
CA SER A 284 -10.70 13.12 -21.56
C SER A 284 -9.61 12.67 -20.58
N GLY A 285 -9.99 12.23 -19.38
CA GLY A 285 -9.08 11.61 -18.41
C GLY A 285 -8.40 10.35 -18.96
N ILE A 286 -9.16 9.47 -19.63
CA ILE A 286 -8.61 8.24 -20.23
C ILE A 286 -7.66 8.57 -21.39
N ILE A 287 -7.96 9.58 -22.21
CA ILE A 287 -7.07 10.03 -23.29
C ILE A 287 -5.76 10.58 -22.70
N LEU A 288 -5.85 11.38 -21.64
CA LEU A 288 -4.67 11.89 -20.93
C LEU A 288 -3.84 10.74 -20.35
N GLN A 289 -4.48 9.74 -19.76
CA GLN A 289 -3.81 8.55 -19.24
C GLN A 289 -3.13 7.73 -20.35
N PHE A 290 -3.76 7.60 -21.51
CA PHE A 290 -3.18 6.95 -22.69
C PHE A 290 -1.91 7.67 -23.17
N ILE A 291 -1.94 9.00 -23.28
CA ILE A 291 -0.78 9.81 -23.66
C ILE A 291 0.32 9.64 -22.61
N ALA A 292 -0.01 9.76 -21.33
CA ALA A 292 0.93 9.57 -20.22
C ALA A 292 1.53 8.15 -20.19
N ALA A 293 0.79 7.12 -20.62
CA ALA A 293 1.31 5.76 -20.73
C ALA A 293 2.31 5.59 -21.88
N LEU A 294 2.29 6.43 -22.91
CA LEU A 294 3.27 6.38 -24.00
C LEU A 294 4.56 7.14 -23.67
N VAL A 295 4.50 8.12 -22.78
CA VAL A 295 5.64 8.98 -22.36
C VAL A 295 6.91 8.17 -21.97
N PRO A 296 6.83 7.07 -21.18
CA PRO A 296 8.00 6.24 -20.86
C PRO A 296 8.72 5.63 -22.07
N LEU A 297 8.06 5.47 -23.22
CA LEU A 297 8.69 4.95 -24.43
C LEU A 297 9.78 5.88 -24.97
N GLY A 298 9.68 7.19 -24.72
CA GLY A 298 10.68 8.17 -25.16
C GLY A 298 12.06 7.95 -24.53
N TRP A 299 12.10 7.47 -23.28
CA TRP A 299 13.34 7.20 -22.55
C TRP A 299 13.79 5.74 -22.64
N ILE A 300 13.14 4.91 -23.45
CA ILE A 300 13.52 3.49 -23.57
C ILE A 300 14.94 3.31 -24.14
N SER A 301 15.46 4.34 -24.83
CA SER A 301 16.83 4.43 -25.34
C SER A 301 17.89 4.45 -24.22
N TYR A 302 17.53 4.82 -22.99
CA TYR A 302 18.42 4.81 -21.83
C TYR A 302 18.45 3.46 -21.10
N VAL A 303 17.54 2.53 -21.43
CA VAL A 303 17.52 1.20 -20.79
C VAL A 303 18.76 0.42 -21.22
N PRO A 304 19.62 -0.01 -20.29
CA PRO A 304 20.86 -0.70 -20.62
C PRO A 304 20.57 -2.07 -21.24
N VAL A 305 21.36 -2.44 -22.24
CA VAL A 305 21.34 -3.79 -22.80
C VAL A 305 22.10 -4.68 -21.83
N ALA A 306 21.40 -5.42 -20.98
CA ALA A 306 22.02 -6.48 -20.21
C ALA A 306 22.63 -7.50 -21.18
N ARG A 307 23.97 -7.48 -21.33
CA ARG A 307 24.72 -8.54 -22.01
C ARG A 307 24.61 -9.77 -21.12
N ARG A 308 23.92 -10.80 -21.61
CA ARG A 308 23.87 -12.10 -20.94
C ARG A 308 25.29 -12.65 -20.81
N ARG A 309 25.71 -12.94 -19.58
CA ARG A 309 26.63 -14.06 -19.34
C ARG A 309 25.81 -15.34 -19.36
#